data_AF-A0A3D4P360-F1
#
_entry.id   AF-A0A3D4P360-F1
#
_cell.length_a   1.000
_cell.length_b   1.000
_cell.length_c   1.000
_cell.angle_alpha   90.00
_cell.angle_beta   90.00
_cell.angle_gamma   90.00
#
_symmetry.space_group_name_H-M   'P 1'
#
loop_
_entity.id
_entity.type
_entity.pdbx_description
1 polymer ?
#
loop_
_entity_poly.entity_id
_entity_poly.type
_entity_poly.pdbx_seq_one_letter_code
_entity_poly.pdbx_strand_id
1 'polypeptide(L)'
;MKNSGCVYPNSMTSADEGVTVTSFYANCYPHSTEEEWRRRIETGQVLLNGLPAFPDDLLTRGDSLLYHRLPWEEPDAPTDFATLFEDDDVLVLSKPSGLPVLPGGFFLENTLLHLVRERYGRTCSPLHRLGRGTSGAILFIRNVLAARSLALAMFERRILKVYLALASGTGMPDAFTVDAPIGPVPHTLPLTVNAYRPDGRPSISYIRVIRRFPDHNTALLEVTIPTGRPHQIRIHLSYAGYPLVGDPLYRPGGIPRAEGVEDEWTTTPGATGYLLHSWKIRFPHPAKGEEVEVVSPPPALLDPA
;
A
#
# COMPACT_ATOMS: atom_id res chain seq x y z
N MET A 1 14.18 -6.51 -13.73
CA MET A 1 14.47 -7.89 -13.26
C MET A 1 13.29 -8.74 -13.66
N LYS A 2 13.54 -9.86 -14.34
CA LYS A 2 12.47 -10.79 -14.72
C LYS A 2 12.06 -11.63 -13.52
N ASN A 3 10.78 -11.60 -13.17
CA ASN A 3 10.26 -12.42 -12.07
C ASN A 3 9.92 -13.85 -12.49
N SER A 4 9.44 -14.67 -11.55
CA SER A 4 9.04 -16.05 -11.80
C SER A 4 7.61 -16.23 -12.36
N GLY A 5 6.86 -15.15 -12.60
CA GLY A 5 5.43 -15.21 -12.96
C GLY A 5 4.54 -15.52 -11.75
N CYS A 6 3.23 -15.64 -11.97
CA CYS A 6 2.28 -15.86 -10.86
C CYS A 6 1.05 -16.64 -11.32
N VAL A 7 0.47 -17.42 -10.41
CA VAL A 7 -0.77 -18.16 -10.64
C VAL A 7 -1.92 -17.49 -9.89
N TYR A 8 -2.98 -17.15 -10.61
CA TYR A 8 -4.19 -16.52 -10.08
C TYR A 8 -5.34 -17.54 -10.09
N PRO A 9 -5.73 -18.07 -8.92
CA PRO A 9 -6.89 -18.95 -8.82
C PRO A 9 -8.18 -18.14 -8.78
N ASN A 10 -9.17 -18.58 -9.56
CA ASN A 10 -10.54 -18.08 -9.55
C ASN A 10 -11.51 -19.26 -9.41
N SER A 11 -12.58 -19.07 -8.63
CA SER A 11 -13.62 -20.08 -8.43
C SER A 11 -14.96 -19.51 -8.86
N MET A 12 -15.66 -20.21 -9.73
CA MET A 12 -16.88 -19.70 -10.36
C MET A 12 -18.08 -19.78 -9.42
N THR A 13 -18.80 -18.68 -9.36
CA THR A 13 -20.05 -18.54 -8.61
C THR A 13 -21.26 -18.71 -9.55
N SER A 14 -22.47 -18.67 -9.01
CA SER A 14 -23.69 -18.70 -9.84
C SER A 14 -23.84 -17.46 -10.74
N ALA A 15 -23.16 -16.36 -10.44
CA ALA A 15 -23.20 -15.16 -11.28
C ALA A 15 -22.36 -15.29 -12.55
N ASP A 16 -21.44 -16.26 -12.58
CA ASP A 16 -20.50 -16.49 -13.68
C ASP A 16 -21.02 -17.56 -14.66
N GLU A 17 -22.16 -18.17 -14.36
CA GLU A 17 -22.72 -19.28 -15.14
C GLU A 17 -23.17 -18.83 -16.53
N GLY A 18 -22.73 -19.55 -17.55
CA GLY A 18 -23.00 -19.22 -18.95
C GLY A 18 -22.19 -18.03 -19.49
N VAL A 19 -21.26 -17.47 -18.70
CA VAL A 19 -20.28 -16.49 -19.18
C VAL A 19 -19.11 -17.25 -19.81
N THR A 20 -18.58 -16.74 -20.92
CA THR A 20 -17.38 -17.35 -21.53
C THR A 20 -16.13 -17.06 -20.69
N VAL A 21 -15.12 -17.92 -20.76
CA VAL A 21 -13.83 -17.68 -20.08
C VAL A 21 -13.25 -16.30 -20.43
N THR A 22 -13.33 -15.91 -21.71
CA THR A 22 -12.82 -14.59 -22.16
C THR A 22 -13.59 -13.44 -21.53
N SER A 23 -14.93 -13.47 -21.58
CA SER A 23 -15.76 -12.42 -21.00
C SER A 23 -15.63 -12.34 -19.49
N PHE A 24 -15.47 -13.48 -18.80
CA PHE A 24 -15.18 -13.52 -17.37
C PHE A 24 -13.91 -12.72 -17.04
N TYR A 25 -12.80 -13.02 -17.72
CA TYR A 25 -11.55 -12.31 -17.46
C TYR A 25 -11.60 -10.83 -17.87
N ALA A 26 -12.19 -10.51 -19.01
CA ALA A 26 -12.33 -9.12 -19.46
C ALA A 26 -13.15 -8.26 -18.47
N ASN A 27 -14.21 -8.84 -17.89
CA ASN A 27 -15.07 -8.15 -16.92
C ASN A 27 -14.41 -8.03 -15.54
N CYS A 28 -13.81 -9.10 -15.03
CA CYS A 28 -13.18 -9.11 -13.71
C CYS A 28 -11.86 -8.36 -13.68
N TYR A 29 -11.15 -8.30 -14.82
CA TYR A 29 -9.81 -7.75 -14.93
C TYR A 29 -9.70 -6.76 -16.10
N PRO A 30 -10.38 -5.60 -15.99
CA PRO A 30 -10.49 -4.60 -17.08
C PRO A 30 -9.19 -3.84 -17.37
N HIS A 31 -8.09 -4.18 -16.70
CA HIS A 31 -6.76 -3.65 -16.99
C HIS A 31 -6.10 -4.34 -18.21
N SER A 32 -6.75 -5.34 -18.80
CA SER A 32 -6.35 -5.96 -20.06
C SER A 32 -7.56 -6.05 -20.97
N THR A 33 -7.35 -5.87 -22.27
CA THR A 33 -8.43 -5.89 -23.26
C THR A 33 -8.94 -7.32 -23.47
N GLU A 34 -10.14 -7.45 -24.05
CA GLU A 34 -10.70 -8.76 -24.39
C GLU A 34 -9.79 -9.54 -25.35
N GLU A 35 -9.19 -8.86 -26.33
CA GLU A 35 -8.23 -9.44 -27.28
C GLU A 35 -6.97 -9.95 -26.56
N GLU A 36 -6.45 -9.20 -25.58
CA GLU A 36 -5.31 -9.64 -24.79
C GLU A 36 -5.63 -10.88 -23.96
N TRP A 37 -6.83 -10.95 -23.37
CA TRP A 37 -7.31 -12.11 -22.63
C TRP A 37 -7.49 -13.33 -23.54
N ARG A 38 -8.14 -13.16 -24.70
CA ARG A 38 -8.29 -14.21 -25.71
C ARG A 38 -6.94 -14.81 -26.10
N ARG A 39 -5.96 -13.97 -26.41
CA ARG A 39 -4.58 -14.41 -26.71
C ARG A 39 -3.94 -15.19 -25.55
N ARG A 40 -4.13 -14.75 -24.29
CA ARG A 40 -3.59 -15.48 -23.12
C ARG A 40 -4.22 -16.86 -22.98
N ILE A 41 -5.53 -16.98 -23.21
CA ILE A 41 -6.26 -18.25 -23.17
C ILE A 41 -5.76 -19.18 -24.28
N GLU A 42 -5.71 -18.70 -25.53
CA GLU A 42 -5.26 -19.48 -26.70
C GLU A 42 -3.79 -19.94 -26.60
N THR A 43 -2.95 -19.17 -25.90
CA THR A 43 -1.55 -19.55 -25.62
C THR A 43 -1.40 -20.51 -24.43
N GLY A 44 -2.51 -21.02 -23.88
CA GLY A 44 -2.51 -22.03 -22.82
C GLY A 44 -2.18 -21.49 -21.42
N GLN A 45 -2.25 -20.18 -21.20
CA GLN A 45 -1.98 -19.58 -19.88
C GLN A 45 -3.14 -19.76 -18.90
N VAL A 46 -4.30 -20.22 -19.36
CA VAL A 46 -5.49 -20.42 -18.52
C VAL A 46 -5.89 -21.88 -18.52
N LEU A 47 -6.09 -22.44 -17.32
CA LEU A 47 -6.64 -23.77 -17.13
C LEU A 47 -8.07 -23.66 -16.58
N LEU A 48 -8.99 -24.45 -17.14
CA LEU A 48 -10.33 -24.70 -16.63
C LEU A 48 -10.37 -26.13 -16.08
N ASN A 49 -10.60 -26.26 -14.77
CA ASN A 49 -10.63 -27.56 -14.06
C ASN A 49 -9.37 -28.42 -14.31
N GLY A 50 -8.21 -27.75 -14.46
CA GLY A 50 -6.91 -28.39 -14.69
C GLY A 50 -6.57 -28.72 -16.15
N LEU A 51 -7.47 -28.45 -17.10
CA LEU A 51 -7.24 -28.61 -18.53
C LEU A 51 -7.07 -27.23 -19.21
N PRO A 52 -6.32 -27.10 -20.32
CA PRO A 52 -6.26 -25.86 -21.07
C PRO A 52 -7.66 -25.35 -21.44
N ALA A 53 -7.95 -24.09 -21.12
CA ALA A 53 -9.22 -23.46 -21.43
C ALA A 53 -9.24 -22.92 -22.86
N PHE A 54 -10.43 -22.79 -23.45
CA PHE A 54 -10.67 -22.08 -24.70
C PHE A 54 -11.43 -20.78 -24.47
N PRO A 55 -11.25 -19.76 -25.35
CA PRO A 55 -11.87 -18.44 -25.18
C PRO A 55 -13.38 -18.47 -24.96
N ASP A 56 -14.06 -19.36 -25.65
CA ASP A 56 -15.53 -19.43 -25.72
C ASP A 56 -16.10 -20.57 -24.86
N ASP A 57 -15.28 -21.22 -24.03
CA ASP A 57 -15.75 -22.19 -23.02
C ASP A 57 -16.73 -21.50 -22.07
N LEU A 58 -17.89 -22.12 -21.86
CA LEU A 58 -18.91 -21.62 -20.95
C LEU A 58 -18.64 -22.08 -19.53
N LEU A 59 -18.59 -21.13 -18.61
CA LEU A 59 -18.34 -21.39 -17.20
C LEU A 59 -19.60 -21.92 -16.52
N THR A 60 -19.40 -22.90 -15.65
CA THR A 60 -20.42 -23.47 -14.77
C THR A 60 -20.07 -23.16 -13.33
N ARG A 61 -21.09 -23.03 -12.47
CA ARG A 61 -20.89 -22.90 -11.04
C ARG A 61 -20.01 -24.03 -10.49
N GLY A 62 -18.98 -23.67 -9.73
CA GLY A 62 -18.04 -24.62 -9.13
C GLY A 62 -16.80 -24.91 -9.98
N ASP A 63 -16.76 -24.44 -11.23
CA ASP A 63 -15.55 -24.49 -12.04
C ASP A 63 -14.40 -23.73 -11.37
N SER A 64 -13.18 -24.23 -11.59
CA SER A 64 -11.94 -23.59 -11.16
C SER A 64 -11.15 -23.13 -12.37
N LEU A 65 -10.84 -21.83 -12.40
CA LEU A 65 -9.95 -21.23 -13.38
C LEU A 65 -8.59 -20.93 -12.74
N LEU A 66 -7.50 -21.34 -13.39
CA LEU A 66 -6.14 -20.99 -13.00
C LEU A 66 -5.49 -20.18 -14.12
N TYR A 67 -5.21 -18.90 -13.88
CA TYR A 67 -4.44 -18.09 -14.81
C TYR A 67 -2.96 -18.06 -14.42
N HIS A 68 -2.12 -18.65 -15.26
CA HIS A 68 -0.66 -18.64 -15.19
C HIS A 68 -0.12 -17.43 -15.93
N ARG A 69 0.04 -16.31 -15.22
CA ARG A 69 0.70 -15.14 -15.77
C ARG A 69 2.18 -15.45 -15.95
N LEU A 70 2.64 -15.39 -17.20
CA LEU A 70 4.04 -15.57 -17.54
C LEU A 70 4.94 -14.51 -16.86
N PRO A 71 6.21 -14.85 -16.58
CA PRO A 71 7.24 -13.92 -16.15
C PRO A 71 7.26 -12.58 -16.91
N TRP A 72 7.40 -11.48 -16.18
CA TRP A 72 7.58 -10.14 -16.77
C TRP A 72 8.75 -9.40 -16.13
N GLU A 73 9.25 -8.38 -16.84
CA GLU A 73 10.24 -7.45 -16.28
C GLU A 73 9.55 -6.50 -15.30
N GLU A 74 9.91 -6.61 -14.02
CA GLU A 74 9.43 -5.67 -13.02
C GLU A 74 10.14 -4.33 -13.12
N PRO A 75 9.44 -3.21 -12.84
CA PRO A 75 10.10 -1.93 -12.67
C PRO A 75 11.14 -2.01 -11.55
N ASP A 76 12.19 -1.21 -11.67
CA ASP A 76 13.22 -1.12 -10.64
C ASP A 76 12.64 -0.54 -9.34
N ALA A 77 13.08 -1.12 -8.22
CA ALA A 77 12.79 -0.63 -6.88
C ALA A 77 14.02 -0.82 -5.99
N PRO A 78 14.24 0.02 -4.97
CA PRO A 78 15.31 -0.19 -4.02
C PRO A 78 15.12 -1.52 -3.28
N THR A 79 16.14 -2.36 -3.25
CA THR A 79 16.11 -3.68 -2.59
C THR A 79 16.72 -3.66 -1.19
N ASP A 80 17.48 -2.60 -0.87
CA ASP A 80 18.17 -2.49 0.40
C ASP A 80 17.27 -1.93 1.50
N PHE A 81 17.15 -2.69 2.59
CA PHE A 81 16.47 -2.28 3.82
C PHE A 81 17.28 -2.72 5.04
N ALA A 82 17.21 -1.94 6.11
CA ALA A 82 17.90 -2.24 7.35
C ALA A 82 16.97 -2.94 8.35
N THR A 83 17.55 -3.80 9.19
CA THR A 83 16.87 -4.37 10.36
C THR A 83 17.08 -3.44 11.54
N LEU A 84 16.00 -2.93 12.11
CA LEU A 84 16.01 -2.03 13.26
C LEU A 84 15.78 -2.80 14.58
N PHE A 85 15.01 -3.88 14.52
CA PHE A 85 14.72 -4.77 15.64
C PHE A 85 14.43 -6.17 15.11
N GLU A 86 14.94 -7.19 15.79
CA GLU A 86 14.71 -8.60 15.42
C GLU A 86 14.74 -9.48 16.68
N ASP A 87 13.72 -10.33 16.79
CA ASP A 87 13.68 -11.46 17.72
C ASP A 87 12.90 -12.63 17.10
N ASP A 88 12.52 -13.62 17.90
CA ASP A 88 11.79 -14.82 17.46
C ASP A 88 10.33 -14.55 17.04
N ASP A 89 9.75 -13.43 17.47
CA ASP A 89 8.35 -13.07 17.26
C ASP A 89 8.14 -12.05 16.14
N VAL A 90 9.01 -11.04 16.08
CA VAL A 90 8.82 -9.85 15.25
C VAL A 90 10.12 -9.37 14.60
N LEU A 91 9.92 -8.60 13.53
CA LEU A 91 10.98 -7.86 12.84
C LEU A 91 10.49 -6.42 12.64
N VAL A 92 11.32 -5.43 12.97
CA VAL A 92 11.08 -4.04 12.53
C VAL A 92 12.15 -3.68 11.52
N LEU A 93 11.70 -3.25 10.34
CA LEU A 93 12.56 -2.95 9.21
C LEU A 93 12.49 -1.47 8.86
N SER A 94 13.59 -0.89 8.38
CA SER A 94 13.59 0.43 7.75
C SER A 94 13.39 0.27 6.25
N LYS A 95 12.16 0.47 5.78
CA LYS A 95 11.82 0.38 4.37
C LYS A 95 12.31 1.63 3.62
N PRO A 96 13.03 1.50 2.49
CA PRO A 96 13.34 2.65 1.64
C PRO A 96 12.08 3.20 0.96
N SER A 97 12.11 4.47 0.53
CA SER A 97 11.08 5.00 -0.37
C SER A 97 11.25 4.37 -1.76
N GLY A 98 10.15 4.06 -2.45
CA GLY A 98 10.15 3.42 -3.76
C GLY A 98 9.89 1.92 -3.73
N LEU A 99 10.16 1.23 -2.62
CA LEU A 99 9.89 -0.21 -2.46
C LEU A 99 8.42 -0.47 -2.05
N PRO A 100 7.60 -1.17 -2.86
CA PRO A 100 6.28 -1.63 -2.45
C PRO A 100 6.36 -2.66 -1.32
N VAL A 101 5.38 -2.67 -0.42
CA VAL A 101 5.36 -3.65 0.68
C VAL A 101 4.87 -5.03 0.21
N LEU A 102 3.81 -5.06 -0.61
CA LEU A 102 3.13 -6.27 -1.06
C LEU A 102 3.13 -6.32 -2.60
N PRO A 103 2.99 -7.52 -3.19
CA PRO A 103 2.70 -7.69 -4.61
C PRO A 103 1.48 -6.87 -5.04
N GLY A 104 1.58 -6.22 -6.20
CA GLY A 104 0.52 -5.39 -6.77
C GLY A 104 0.99 -4.56 -7.95
N GLY A 105 0.06 -4.31 -8.88
CA GLY A 105 0.39 -3.64 -10.15
C GLY A 105 1.43 -4.44 -10.93
N PHE A 106 2.60 -3.83 -11.15
CA PHE A 106 3.72 -4.44 -11.87
C PHE A 106 4.80 -5.05 -10.97
N PHE A 107 4.62 -5.02 -9.65
CA PHE A 107 5.60 -5.54 -8.68
C PHE A 107 5.11 -6.85 -8.07
N LEU A 108 5.94 -7.90 -8.11
CA LEU A 108 5.70 -9.20 -7.51
C LEU A 108 6.86 -9.57 -6.57
N GLU A 109 8.07 -9.64 -7.10
CA GLU A 109 9.30 -10.02 -6.41
C GLU A 109 10.10 -8.79 -5.95
N ASN A 110 10.01 -7.65 -6.66
CA ASN A 110 10.54 -6.36 -6.20
C ASN A 110 9.62 -5.74 -5.13
N THR A 111 9.37 -6.49 -4.05
CA THR A 111 8.53 -6.09 -2.92
C THR A 111 9.19 -6.45 -1.60
N LEU A 112 8.96 -5.64 -0.56
CA LEU A 112 9.53 -5.90 0.76
C LEU A 112 9.10 -7.27 1.29
N LEU A 113 7.86 -7.70 1.07
CA LEU A 113 7.40 -9.03 1.48
C LEU A 113 8.24 -10.15 0.86
N HIS A 114 8.51 -10.08 -0.44
CA HIS A 114 9.31 -11.08 -1.13
C HIS A 114 10.73 -11.11 -0.56
N LEU A 115 11.41 -9.97 -0.54
CA LEU A 115 12.79 -9.85 -0.05
C LEU A 115 12.94 -10.30 1.42
N VAL A 116 11.96 -9.97 2.26
CA VAL A 116 11.96 -10.41 3.67
C VAL A 116 11.75 -11.91 3.78
N ARG A 117 10.92 -12.52 2.94
CA ARG A 117 10.70 -13.98 2.96
C ARG A 117 11.91 -14.75 2.45
N GLU A 118 12.65 -14.19 1.49
CA GLU A 118 13.93 -14.76 1.06
C GLU A 118 14.96 -14.70 2.20
N ARG A 119 15.06 -13.57 2.89
CA ARG A 119 16.08 -13.35 3.93
C ARG A 119 15.77 -13.98 5.29
N TYR A 120 14.52 -13.95 5.73
CA TYR A 120 14.10 -14.34 7.10
C TYR A 120 13.15 -15.53 7.14
N GLY A 121 12.69 -16.02 5.99
CA GLY A 121 11.82 -17.19 5.89
C GLY A 121 10.36 -16.87 5.56
N ARG A 122 9.67 -17.87 4.99
CA ARG A 122 8.34 -17.73 4.36
C ARG A 122 7.22 -17.36 5.31
N THR A 123 7.37 -17.60 6.61
CA THR A 123 6.36 -17.27 7.63
C THR A 123 6.28 -15.77 7.91
N CYS A 124 7.31 -15.00 7.51
CA CYS A 124 7.31 -13.56 7.71
C CYS A 124 6.20 -12.87 6.91
N SER A 125 5.52 -11.92 7.56
CA SER A 125 4.46 -11.12 6.96
C SER A 125 4.37 -9.73 7.62
N PRO A 126 4.04 -8.67 6.87
CA PRO A 126 3.86 -7.34 7.45
C PRO A 126 2.57 -7.30 8.29
N LEU A 127 2.65 -6.76 9.52
CA LEU A 127 1.47 -6.46 10.34
C LEU A 127 0.65 -5.31 9.73
N HIS A 128 1.34 -4.32 9.15
CA HIS A 128 0.74 -3.17 8.49
C HIS A 128 1.54 -2.78 7.26
N ARG A 129 0.96 -1.91 6.43
CA ARG A 129 1.57 -1.46 5.18
C ARG A 129 1.99 0.00 5.24
N LEU A 130 3.02 0.32 4.48
CA LEU A 130 3.40 1.67 4.09
C LEU A 130 3.10 1.86 2.59
N GLY A 131 2.90 3.11 2.16
CA GLY A 131 2.83 3.42 0.74
C GLY A 131 4.17 3.18 0.05
N ARG A 132 4.18 3.00 -1.27
CA ARG A 132 5.44 2.78 -2.03
C ARG A 132 6.43 3.92 -1.78
N GLY A 133 5.98 5.18 -1.87
CA GLY A 133 6.78 6.37 -1.62
C GLY A 133 7.03 6.71 -0.14
N THR A 134 6.48 5.95 0.80
CA THR A 134 6.69 6.18 2.24
C THR A 134 7.88 5.36 2.72
N SER A 135 8.89 5.98 3.34
CA SER A 135 10.03 5.27 3.94
C SER A 135 9.82 5.00 5.44
N GLY A 136 10.75 4.27 6.07
CA GLY A 136 10.85 4.16 7.53
C GLY A 136 10.36 2.85 8.13
N ALA A 137 10.12 2.86 9.44
CA ALA A 137 9.81 1.70 10.26
C ALA A 137 8.52 0.98 9.82
N ILE A 138 8.62 -0.34 9.61
CA ILE A 138 7.50 -1.24 9.36
C ILE A 138 7.65 -2.52 10.18
N LEU A 139 6.59 -2.92 10.87
CA LEU A 139 6.55 -4.11 11.73
C LEU A 139 6.09 -5.34 10.95
N PHE A 140 6.89 -6.38 11.03
CA PHE A 140 6.66 -7.72 10.49
C PHE A 140 6.52 -8.72 11.62
N ILE A 141 5.73 -9.75 11.35
CA ILE A 141 5.43 -10.85 12.25
C ILE A 141 6.12 -12.09 11.71
N ARG A 142 6.74 -12.89 12.58
CA ARG A 142 7.44 -14.13 12.20
C ARG A 142 6.63 -15.39 12.46
N ASN A 143 5.66 -15.34 13.38
CA ASN A 143 4.86 -16.51 13.78
C ASN A 143 3.39 -16.16 14.09
N VAL A 144 2.55 -17.20 14.20
CA VAL A 144 1.09 -17.08 14.35
C VAL A 144 0.68 -16.50 15.71
N LEU A 145 1.41 -16.80 16.78
CA LEU A 145 1.10 -16.28 18.12
C LEU A 145 1.30 -14.77 18.17
N ALA A 146 2.43 -14.30 17.63
CA ALA A 146 2.72 -12.90 17.46
C ALA A 146 1.68 -12.20 16.57
N ALA A 147 1.23 -12.86 15.49
CA ALA A 147 0.21 -12.31 14.60
C ALA A 147 -1.10 -12.03 15.34
N ARG A 148 -1.57 -13.01 16.13
CA ARG A 148 -2.80 -12.88 16.90
C ARG A 148 -2.71 -11.79 17.97
N SER A 149 -1.61 -11.76 18.73
CA SER A 149 -1.40 -10.78 19.80
C SER A 149 -1.35 -9.35 19.26
N LEU A 150 -0.56 -9.12 18.20
CA LEU A 150 -0.39 -7.80 17.59
C LEU A 150 -1.60 -7.34 16.77
N ALA A 151 -2.36 -8.26 16.17
CA ALA A 151 -3.63 -7.93 15.54
C ALA A 151 -4.64 -7.38 16.56
N LEU A 152 -4.71 -8.00 17.75
CA LEU A 152 -5.53 -7.49 18.86
C LEU A 152 -5.04 -6.13 19.33
N ALA A 153 -3.73 -5.96 19.55
CA ALA A 153 -3.15 -4.67 19.92
C ALA A 153 -3.42 -3.57 18.88
N MET A 154 -3.40 -3.90 17.58
CA MET A 154 -3.74 -2.97 16.51
C MET A 154 -5.24 -2.59 16.54
N PHE A 155 -6.13 -3.57 16.77
CA PHE A 155 -7.57 -3.34 16.91
C PHE A 155 -7.89 -2.43 18.11
N GLU A 156 -7.23 -2.68 19.24
CA GLU A 156 -7.33 -1.90 20.48
C GLU A 156 -6.58 -0.56 20.43
N ARG A 157 -5.94 -0.23 19.30
CA ARG A 157 -5.15 1.00 19.09
C ARG A 157 -3.97 1.16 20.07
N ARG A 158 -3.41 0.05 20.54
CA ARG A 158 -2.20 0.00 21.39
C ARG A 158 -0.89 0.07 20.59
N ILE A 159 -0.98 0.09 19.26
CA ILE A 159 0.18 0.31 18.38
C ILE A 159 0.23 1.77 17.96
N LEU A 160 1.24 2.48 18.46
CA LEU A 160 1.50 3.88 18.10
C LEU A 160 2.37 3.93 16.86
N LYS A 161 1.99 4.75 15.88
CA LYS A 161 2.81 5.04 14.70
C LYS A 161 2.95 6.54 14.56
N VAL A 162 4.18 7.01 14.53
CA VAL A 162 4.55 8.43 14.41
C VAL A 162 5.34 8.61 13.13
N TYR A 163 4.95 9.61 12.35
CA TYR A 163 5.52 9.91 11.05
C TYR A 163 6.12 11.29 11.03
N LEU A 164 7.14 11.47 10.20
CA LEU A 164 7.66 12.78 9.79
C LEU A 164 7.22 13.06 8.35
N ALA A 165 6.74 14.27 8.11
CA ALA A 165 6.14 14.65 6.84
C ALA A 165 6.53 16.07 6.45
N LEU A 166 6.92 16.29 5.19
CA LEU A 166 7.09 17.64 4.66
C LEU A 166 5.79 18.07 3.96
N ALA A 167 5.12 19.07 4.53
CA ALA A 167 3.86 19.60 4.01
C ALA A 167 4.04 20.99 3.40
N SER A 168 3.17 21.31 2.45
CA SER A 168 3.10 22.63 1.82
C SER A 168 2.37 23.61 2.73
N GLY A 169 2.80 24.87 2.71
CA GLY A 169 2.25 25.95 3.52
C GLY A 169 2.98 26.15 4.85
N THR A 170 2.91 27.37 5.37
CA THR A 170 3.45 27.73 6.69
C THR A 170 2.40 28.35 7.62
N GLY A 171 1.19 28.63 7.12
CA GLY A 171 0.09 29.25 7.88
C GLY A 171 -0.75 28.31 8.75
N MET A 172 -0.40 27.03 8.82
CA MET A 172 -1.08 26.05 9.67
C MET A 172 -0.84 26.32 11.17
N PRO A 173 -1.78 25.97 12.07
CA PRO A 173 -1.56 26.00 13.52
C PRO A 173 -0.36 25.13 13.93
N ASP A 174 0.27 25.44 15.07
CA ASP A 174 1.42 24.67 15.59
C ASP A 174 1.04 23.22 15.96
N ALA A 175 -0.23 22.99 16.30
CA ALA A 175 -0.80 21.66 16.46
C ALA A 175 -2.27 21.67 16.05
N PHE A 176 -2.71 20.59 15.40
CA PHE A 176 -4.11 20.41 15.00
C PHE A 176 -4.46 18.93 14.83
N THR A 177 -5.75 18.64 14.81
CA THR A 177 -6.28 17.29 14.60
C THR A 177 -7.09 17.28 13.32
N VAL A 178 -6.92 16.23 12.52
CA VAL A 178 -7.79 15.95 11.37
C VAL A 178 -8.58 14.69 11.68
N ASP A 179 -9.86 14.85 11.97
CA ASP A 179 -10.85 13.78 12.11
C ASP A 179 -11.77 13.83 10.89
N ALA A 180 -11.39 13.08 9.85
CA ALA A 180 -12.03 13.10 8.56
C ALA A 180 -12.13 11.67 8.02
N PRO A 181 -13.33 11.18 7.66
CA PRO A 181 -13.49 9.83 7.14
C PRO A 181 -12.88 9.65 5.75
N ILE A 182 -12.37 8.44 5.51
CA ILE A 182 -11.72 8.04 4.25
C ILE A 182 -12.47 6.87 3.61
N GLY A 183 -12.74 6.97 2.31
CA GLY A 183 -13.40 5.92 1.55
C GLY A 183 -12.96 5.88 0.07
N PRO A 184 -13.32 4.81 -0.66
CA PRO A 184 -13.04 4.70 -2.08
C PRO A 184 -13.87 5.71 -2.89
N VAL A 185 -13.27 6.33 -3.91
CA VAL A 185 -13.93 7.22 -4.87
C VAL A 185 -13.56 6.81 -6.31
N PRO A 186 -14.45 7.01 -7.30
CA PRO A 186 -14.14 6.75 -8.71
C PRO A 186 -12.95 7.58 -9.18
N HIS A 187 -12.11 7.00 -10.05
CA HIS A 187 -10.98 7.67 -10.69
C HIS A 187 -10.70 7.02 -12.05
N THR A 188 -10.12 7.78 -12.98
CA THR A 188 -9.88 7.39 -14.38
C THR A 188 -8.99 6.14 -14.46
N LEU A 189 -7.80 6.18 -13.84
CA LEU A 189 -6.88 5.05 -13.64
C LEU A 189 -6.08 5.34 -12.35
N PRO A 190 -6.11 4.47 -11.33
CA PRO A 190 -6.90 3.24 -11.16
C PRO A 190 -8.41 3.52 -11.04
N LEU A 191 -9.25 2.51 -11.29
CA LEU A 191 -10.72 2.64 -11.24
C LEU A 191 -11.26 3.21 -9.92
N THR A 192 -10.56 2.97 -8.80
CA THR A 192 -10.89 3.55 -7.50
C THR A 192 -9.64 3.93 -6.72
N VAL A 193 -9.69 5.06 -6.02
CA VAL A 193 -8.68 5.51 -5.05
C VAL A 193 -9.35 5.82 -3.72
N ASN A 194 -8.59 5.82 -2.62
CA ASN A 194 -9.12 6.33 -1.35
C ASN A 194 -8.97 7.84 -1.29
N ALA A 195 -9.98 8.52 -0.77
CA ALA A 195 -10.01 9.98 -0.60
C ALA A 195 -10.85 10.34 0.62
N TYR A 196 -10.88 11.63 0.96
CA TYR A 196 -11.88 12.16 1.88
C TYR A 196 -13.29 11.86 1.34
N ARG A 197 -14.13 11.25 2.18
CA ARG A 197 -15.51 10.91 1.84
C ARG A 197 -16.36 10.95 3.10
N PRO A 198 -17.42 11.78 3.19
CA PRO A 198 -18.21 11.94 4.41
C PRO A 198 -18.81 10.65 4.99
N ASP A 199 -19.16 9.70 4.11
CA ASP A 199 -19.68 8.36 4.44
C ASP A 199 -18.57 7.29 4.48
N GLY A 200 -17.30 7.70 4.47
CA GLY A 200 -16.14 6.83 4.54
C GLY A 200 -15.94 6.23 5.93
N ARG A 201 -14.85 5.48 6.08
CA ARG A 201 -14.49 4.89 7.38
C ARG A 201 -13.86 5.96 8.26
N PRO A 202 -14.21 6.06 9.56
CA PRO A 202 -13.58 6.98 10.48
C PRO A 202 -12.06 6.82 10.52
N SER A 203 -11.38 7.96 10.53
CA SER A 203 -9.92 8.09 10.61
C SER A 203 -9.55 9.39 11.30
N ILE A 204 -8.53 9.33 12.14
CA ILE A 204 -8.02 10.47 12.89
C ILE A 204 -6.50 10.53 12.81
N SER A 205 -5.97 11.74 12.68
CA SER A 205 -4.54 12.04 12.72
C SER A 205 -4.30 13.23 13.64
N TYR A 206 -3.28 13.13 14.49
CA TYR A 206 -2.79 14.23 15.33
C TYR A 206 -1.52 14.79 14.71
N ILE A 207 -1.47 16.10 14.51
CA ILE A 207 -0.39 16.79 13.80
C ILE A 207 0.23 17.83 14.71
N ARG A 208 1.56 17.86 14.73
CA ARG A 208 2.37 18.89 15.39
C ARG A 208 3.42 19.42 14.42
N VAL A 209 3.56 20.73 14.34
CA VAL A 209 4.60 21.38 13.56
C VAL A 209 5.91 21.28 14.33
N ILE A 210 6.95 20.75 13.68
CA ILE A 210 8.30 20.63 14.23
C ILE A 210 9.13 21.83 13.84
N ARG A 211 9.06 22.22 12.56
CA ARG A 211 9.85 23.30 11.98
C ARG A 211 9.11 23.90 10.79
N ARG A 212 9.24 25.21 10.60
CA ARG A 212 8.72 25.93 9.44
C ARG A 212 9.88 26.39 8.57
N PHE A 213 9.67 26.36 7.25
CA PHE A 213 10.61 26.86 6.25
C PHE A 213 9.90 27.93 5.39
N PRO A 214 9.83 29.19 5.85
CA PRO A 214 9.11 30.27 5.16
C PRO A 214 9.56 30.49 3.72
N ASP A 215 10.87 30.43 3.47
CA ASP A 215 11.47 30.68 2.15
C ASP A 215 11.02 29.66 1.09
N HIS A 216 10.62 28.47 1.53
CA HIS A 216 10.10 27.41 0.66
C HIS A 216 8.59 27.24 0.76
N ASN A 217 7.92 28.02 1.62
CA ASN A 217 6.51 27.85 1.97
C ASN A 217 6.19 26.39 2.36
N THR A 218 6.99 25.78 3.23
CA THR A 218 6.79 24.39 3.73
C THR A 218 6.96 24.28 5.24
N ALA A 219 6.50 23.17 5.81
CA ALA A 219 6.68 22.83 7.21
C ALA A 219 6.98 21.33 7.39
N LEU A 220 7.90 21.02 8.32
CA LEU A 220 8.14 19.67 8.82
C LEU A 220 7.15 19.38 9.94
N LEU A 221 6.42 18.28 9.79
CA LEU A 221 5.35 17.85 10.67
C LEU A 221 5.67 16.50 11.30
N GLU A 222 5.30 16.36 12.56
CA GLU A 222 5.11 15.07 13.23
C GLU A 222 3.63 14.70 13.16
N VAL A 223 3.33 13.49 12.67
CA VAL A 223 1.96 13.00 12.48
C VAL A 223 1.79 11.67 13.20
N THR A 224 0.89 11.62 14.18
CA THR A 224 0.53 10.39 14.88
C THR A 224 -0.79 9.85 14.37
N ILE A 225 -0.85 8.56 14.02
CA ILE A 225 -2.06 7.92 13.45
C ILE A 225 -2.54 6.70 14.27
N PRO A 226 -3.59 6.86 15.10
CA PRO A 226 -4.24 5.73 15.77
C PRO A 226 -4.94 4.78 14.78
N THR A 227 -5.41 5.32 13.66
CA THR A 227 -6.03 4.54 12.55
C THR A 227 -5.03 4.29 11.42
N GLY A 228 -5.35 3.37 10.50
CA GLY A 228 -4.46 2.99 9.40
C GLY A 228 -5.19 2.87 8.07
N ARG A 229 -5.88 3.93 7.61
CA ARG A 229 -6.55 3.92 6.30
C ARG A 229 -5.52 4.08 5.16
N PRO A 230 -5.80 3.54 3.96
CA PRO A 230 -4.94 3.76 2.81
C PRO A 230 -4.70 5.25 2.59
N HIS A 231 -3.43 5.64 2.47
CA HIS A 231 -2.99 7.03 2.24
C HIS A 231 -3.44 8.05 3.30
N GLN A 232 -3.80 7.60 4.51
CA GLN A 232 -4.43 8.47 5.53
C GLN A 232 -3.73 9.82 5.74
N ILE A 233 -2.41 9.82 5.93
CA ILE A 233 -1.65 11.07 6.17
C ILE A 233 -1.70 11.99 4.96
N ARG A 234 -1.52 11.43 3.75
CA ARG A 234 -1.60 12.18 2.48
C ARG A 234 -2.96 12.85 2.32
N ILE A 235 -4.03 12.08 2.53
CA ILE A 235 -5.42 12.55 2.44
C ILE A 235 -5.72 13.60 3.50
N HIS A 236 -5.38 13.35 4.77
CA HIS A 236 -5.71 14.25 5.89
C HIS A 236 -4.98 15.59 5.79
N LEU A 237 -3.69 15.57 5.46
CA LEU A 237 -2.93 16.80 5.29
C LEU A 237 -3.45 17.60 4.10
N SER A 238 -3.80 16.92 3.01
CA SER A 238 -4.45 17.54 1.85
C SER A 238 -5.85 18.08 2.18
N TYR A 239 -6.64 17.36 2.98
CA TYR A 239 -7.95 17.78 3.46
C TYR A 239 -7.87 19.07 4.29
N ALA A 240 -6.87 19.15 5.17
CA ALA A 240 -6.58 20.34 5.97
C ALA A 240 -6.02 21.53 5.15
N GLY A 241 -5.79 21.37 3.85
CA GLY A 241 -5.25 22.41 2.97
C GLY A 241 -3.72 22.45 2.88
N TYR A 242 -3.02 21.47 3.48
CA TYR A 242 -1.55 21.41 3.57
C TYR A 242 -1.02 20.10 2.95
N PRO A 243 -1.23 19.83 1.66
CA PRO A 243 -0.79 18.57 1.03
C PRO A 243 0.72 18.36 1.19
N LEU A 244 1.15 17.09 1.20
CA LEU A 244 2.58 16.79 1.19
C LEU A 244 3.25 17.41 -0.03
N VAL A 245 4.45 17.94 0.17
CA VAL A 245 5.28 18.47 -0.92
C VAL A 245 5.53 17.35 -1.92
N GLY A 246 5.22 17.60 -3.19
CA GLY A 246 5.42 16.63 -4.28
C GLY A 246 4.40 15.49 -4.34
N ASP A 247 3.29 15.53 -3.59
CA ASP A 247 2.24 14.51 -3.73
C ASP A 247 1.54 14.61 -5.08
N PRO A 248 1.66 13.60 -5.95
CA PRO A 248 1.13 13.68 -7.30
C PRO A 248 -0.35 13.29 -7.38
N LEU A 249 -0.92 12.71 -6.33
CA LEU A 249 -2.29 12.19 -6.35
C LEU A 249 -3.28 13.13 -5.69
N TYR A 250 -2.93 13.70 -4.54
CA TYR A 250 -3.88 14.47 -3.73
C TYR A 250 -3.73 15.98 -3.93
N ARG A 251 -4.88 16.66 -3.91
CA ARG A 251 -4.99 18.13 -3.93
C ARG A 251 -5.80 18.63 -2.73
N PRO A 252 -5.70 19.93 -2.37
CA PRO A 252 -6.44 20.50 -1.25
C PRO A 252 -7.91 20.07 -1.22
N GLY A 253 -8.42 19.73 -0.03
CA GLY A 253 -9.73 19.11 0.18
C GLY A 253 -9.71 17.58 0.29
N GLY A 254 -8.54 16.94 0.20
CA GLY A 254 -8.39 15.50 0.45
C GLY A 254 -8.91 14.62 -0.68
N ILE A 255 -9.03 15.20 -1.88
CA ILE A 255 -9.56 14.55 -3.08
C ILE A 255 -8.44 14.29 -4.09
N PRO A 256 -8.58 13.29 -4.97
CA PRO A 256 -7.60 13.05 -6.02
C PRO A 256 -7.63 14.16 -7.08
N ARG A 257 -6.54 14.27 -7.82
CA ARG A 257 -6.44 15.11 -9.04
C ARG A 257 -7.16 14.38 -10.18
N ALA A 258 -8.15 15.03 -10.79
CA ALA A 258 -9.01 14.43 -11.81
C ALA A 258 -8.51 14.68 -13.27
N GLU A 259 -7.64 15.67 -13.48
CA GLU A 259 -7.28 16.17 -14.81
C GLU A 259 -5.79 16.55 -14.88
N GLY A 260 -5.17 16.37 -16.06
CA GLY A 260 -3.99 17.15 -16.47
C GLY A 260 -2.60 16.58 -16.18
N VAL A 261 -2.42 15.27 -16.06
CA VAL A 261 -1.07 14.69 -16.16
C VAL A 261 -1.09 13.62 -17.24
N GLU A 262 -0.43 13.93 -18.36
CA GLU A 262 -0.36 13.10 -19.58
C GLU A 262 0.34 11.75 -19.37
N ASP A 263 0.92 11.55 -18.18
CA ASP A 263 1.67 10.35 -17.83
C ASP A 263 0.89 9.50 -16.82
N GLU A 264 0.31 8.42 -17.32
CA GLU A 264 -0.48 7.40 -16.61
C GLU A 264 0.21 6.85 -15.35
N TRP A 265 1.55 6.94 -15.28
CA TRP A 265 2.33 6.49 -14.12
C TRP A 265 2.34 7.45 -12.93
N THR A 266 2.16 8.75 -13.19
CA THR A 266 2.36 9.80 -12.19
C THR A 266 1.18 9.96 -11.23
N THR A 267 -0.04 9.59 -11.63
CA THR A 267 -1.27 9.78 -10.84
C THR A 267 -1.84 8.49 -10.27
N THR A 268 -1.00 7.46 -10.12
CA THR A 268 -1.42 6.18 -9.51
C THR A 268 -1.32 6.19 -7.98
N PRO A 269 -2.03 5.29 -7.26
CA PRO A 269 -1.85 5.10 -5.82
C PRO A 269 -0.41 4.85 -5.40
N GLY A 270 0.35 4.20 -6.27
CA GLY A 270 1.76 3.88 -6.07
C GLY A 270 2.70 5.03 -6.39
N ALA A 271 2.24 6.16 -6.94
CA ALA A 271 3.11 7.25 -7.31
C ALA A 271 3.92 7.78 -6.11
N THR A 272 5.20 8.03 -6.37
CA THR A 272 6.18 8.54 -5.40
C THR A 272 6.31 10.06 -5.54
N GLY A 273 7.29 10.68 -4.88
CA GLY A 273 7.55 12.12 -5.00
C GLY A 273 7.22 12.93 -3.74
N TYR A 274 6.36 12.38 -2.88
CA TYR A 274 6.10 12.95 -1.56
C TYR A 274 7.14 12.51 -0.51
N LEU A 275 7.40 13.38 0.46
CA LEU A 275 8.30 13.11 1.58
C LEU A 275 7.49 12.75 2.84
N LEU A 276 7.42 11.45 3.11
CA LEU A 276 6.75 10.88 4.29
C LEU A 276 7.59 9.72 4.84
N HIS A 277 7.89 9.76 6.12
CA HIS A 277 8.73 8.78 6.82
C HIS A 277 8.03 8.25 8.07
N SER A 278 7.89 6.92 8.17
CA SER A 278 7.45 6.21 9.37
C SER A 278 8.58 6.25 10.40
N TRP A 279 8.57 7.26 11.27
CA TRP A 279 9.70 7.59 12.14
C TRP A 279 9.79 6.68 13.35
N LYS A 280 8.68 6.49 14.06
CA LYS A 280 8.63 5.67 15.27
C LYS A 280 7.46 4.72 15.23
N ILE A 281 7.68 3.50 15.69
CA ILE A 281 6.64 2.54 16.01
C ILE A 281 6.79 2.11 17.46
N ARG A 282 5.69 2.10 18.21
CA ARG A 282 5.63 1.57 19.56
C ARG A 282 4.54 0.52 19.63
N PHE A 283 4.85 -0.63 20.24
CA PHE A 283 3.93 -1.75 20.34
C PHE A 283 4.24 -2.61 21.57
N PRO A 284 3.23 -3.29 22.12
CA PRO A 284 3.43 -4.30 23.16
C PRO A 284 4.06 -5.55 22.54
N HIS A 285 5.19 -6.00 23.08
CA HIS A 285 5.86 -7.22 22.64
C HIS A 285 4.89 -8.42 22.74
N PRO A 286 4.74 -9.24 21.69
CA PRO A 286 3.71 -10.27 21.65
C PRO A 286 3.85 -11.37 22.72
N ALA A 287 5.06 -11.86 22.98
CA ALA A 287 5.30 -12.83 24.06
C ALA A 287 5.47 -12.21 25.46
N LYS A 288 6.17 -11.08 25.58
CA LYS A 288 6.56 -10.51 26.89
C LYS A 288 5.58 -9.47 27.45
N GLY A 289 4.78 -8.85 26.60
CA GLY A 289 3.86 -7.76 26.97
C GLY A 289 4.52 -6.41 27.27
N GLU A 290 5.86 -6.33 27.29
CA GLU A 290 6.60 -5.07 27.49
C GLU A 290 6.44 -4.12 26.29
N GLU A 291 6.44 -2.82 26.52
CA GLU A 291 6.39 -1.83 25.44
C GLU A 291 7.74 -1.73 24.73
N VAL A 292 7.73 -1.97 23.43
CA VAL A 292 8.90 -1.84 22.55
C VAL A 292 8.71 -0.59 21.70
N GLU A 293 9.70 0.31 21.69
CA GLU A 293 9.76 1.44 20.77
C GLU A 293 10.96 1.27 19.83
N VAL A 294 10.71 1.42 18.53
CA VAL A 294 11.76 1.37 17.50
C VAL A 294 11.71 2.65 16.68
N VAL A 295 12.88 3.26 16.50
CA VAL A 295 13.06 4.49 15.71
C VAL A 295 13.78 4.14 14.41
N SER A 296 13.23 4.57 13.28
CA SER A 296 13.93 4.59 12.01
C SER A 296 14.61 5.94 11.84
N PRO A 297 15.92 6.02 11.54
CA PRO A 297 16.55 7.29 11.21
C PRO A 297 15.87 7.95 10.01
N PRO A 298 15.46 9.23 10.11
CA PRO A 298 14.85 9.94 9.00
C PRO A 298 15.90 10.31 7.93
N PRO A 299 15.49 10.45 6.66
CA PRO A 299 16.34 11.09 5.65
C PRO A 299 16.56 12.57 6.01
N ALA A 300 17.69 13.15 5.57
CA ALA A 300 18.11 14.51 5.95
C ALA A 300 17.04 15.59 5.81
N LEU A 301 16.23 15.55 4.74
CA LEU A 301 15.13 16.52 4.50
C LEU A 301 13.98 16.43 5.52
N LEU A 302 13.92 15.35 6.30
CA LEU A 302 12.91 15.13 7.33
C LEU A 302 13.54 15.04 8.73
N ASP A 303 14.83 15.33 8.88
CA ASP A 303 15.49 15.28 10.19
C ASP A 303 14.92 16.36 11.12
N PRO A 304 14.37 16.00 12.30
CA PRO A 304 13.86 16.97 13.25
C PRO A 304 14.95 17.72 14.03
N ALA A 305 16.22 17.28 13.95
CA ALA A 305 17.37 17.92 14.61
C ALA A 305 17.70 19.30 14.05
#